data_AF-A0A4R2KFP7-F1
#
_entry.id   AF-A0A4R2KFP7-F1
#
_cell.length_a   1.000
_cell.length_b   1.000
_cell.length_c   1.000
_cell.angle_alpha   90.00
_cell.angle_beta   90.00
_cell.angle_gamma   90.00
#
_symmetry.space_group_name_H-M   'P 1'
#
loop_
_entity.id
_entity.type
_entity.pdbx_description
1 polymer ?
#
loop_
_entity_poly.entity_id
_entity_poly.type
_entity_poly.pdbx_seq_one_letter_code
_entity_poly.pdbx_strand_id
1 'polypeptide(L)'
;MFSDARSKKIILVSHCILNQNSISDGTADYPGTNESILKLLIQSNVGIIQMPCPEILSLGLDRGDIHGAEREIVTENTRIRHALEDPNSIEIINNLVKQIIFQIEEYIRNGFTILGIIGINRSPSCGVNTTSKNNQEVDGGGIFIEIFKKELEKKRIIIDMIGIKATETDKALKSIQRLIDKY
;
A
#
# COMPACT_ATOMS: atom_id res chain seq x y z
N MET A 1 0.65 -3.54 -29.82
CA MET A 1 -0.11 -2.29 -29.60
C MET A 1 0.80 -1.12 -29.22
N PHE A 2 1.78 -1.30 -28.32
CA PHE A 2 2.71 -0.23 -27.93
C PHE A 2 4.14 -0.52 -28.39
N SER A 3 4.71 0.34 -29.24
CA SER A 3 6.04 0.23 -29.85
C SER A 3 6.92 1.48 -29.66
N ASP A 4 6.52 2.36 -28.74
CA ASP A 4 7.29 3.56 -28.34
C ASP A 4 8.17 3.26 -27.10
N ALA A 5 8.73 4.31 -26.49
CA ALA A 5 9.75 4.22 -25.45
C ALA A 5 9.27 3.69 -24.07
N ARG A 6 8.00 3.28 -23.90
CA ARG A 6 7.50 2.78 -22.61
C ARG A 6 8.25 1.51 -22.19
N SER A 7 8.72 1.46 -20.94
CA SER A 7 9.36 0.27 -20.35
C SER A 7 8.40 -0.92 -20.19
N LYS A 8 7.08 -0.64 -20.16
CA LYS A 8 6.00 -1.60 -19.88
C LYS A 8 6.09 -2.28 -18.52
N LYS A 9 6.91 -1.75 -17.60
CA LYS A 9 7.04 -2.22 -16.22
C LYS A 9 6.23 -1.30 -15.30
N ILE A 10 5.39 -1.87 -14.45
CA ILE A 10 4.51 -1.15 -13.53
C ILE A 10 4.71 -1.69 -12.11
N ILE A 11 4.77 -0.81 -11.13
CA ILE A 11 4.77 -1.16 -9.71
C ILE A 11 3.65 -0.42 -8.97
N LEU A 12 3.01 -1.09 -8.02
CA LEU A 12 1.98 -0.49 -7.18
C LEU A 12 2.59 -0.12 -5.83
N VAL A 13 2.27 1.06 -5.32
CA VAL A 13 2.79 1.56 -4.04
C VAL A 13 1.66 2.05 -3.13
N SER A 14 1.80 1.82 -1.83
CA SER A 14 0.88 2.40 -0.84
C SER A 14 0.91 3.93 -0.91
N HIS A 15 -0.25 4.55 -0.73
CA HIS A 15 -0.45 5.99 -0.88
C HIS A 15 0.62 6.83 -0.16
N CYS A 16 0.89 6.49 1.10
CA CYS A 16 1.80 7.25 1.95
C CYS A 16 3.27 7.19 1.50
N ILE A 17 3.68 6.25 0.64
CA ILE A 17 5.02 6.28 0.03
C ILE A 17 5.20 7.55 -0.80
N LEU A 18 4.14 7.98 -1.51
CA LEU A 18 4.14 9.16 -2.38
C LEU A 18 3.57 10.41 -1.72
N ASN A 19 2.91 10.27 -0.57
CA ASN A 19 2.31 11.41 0.14
C ASN A 19 2.21 11.14 1.64
N GLN A 20 3.25 11.49 2.40
CA GLN A 20 3.30 11.42 3.86
C GLN A 20 2.32 12.37 4.54
N ASN A 21 1.85 13.43 3.89
CA ASN A 21 0.74 14.24 4.44
C ASN A 21 -0.56 13.43 4.60
N SER A 22 -0.60 12.21 4.06
CA SER A 22 -1.73 11.30 4.16
C SER A 22 -1.64 10.34 5.34
N ILE A 23 -0.48 10.20 6.01
CA ILE A 23 -0.29 9.21 7.07
C ILE A 23 -1.00 9.67 8.36
N SER A 24 -1.27 8.76 9.30
CA SER A 24 -1.87 9.14 10.59
C SER A 24 -0.96 10.15 11.31
N ASP A 25 -1.58 11.08 12.04
CA ASP A 25 -0.84 12.13 12.74
C ASP A 25 0.25 11.56 13.67
N GLY A 26 1.36 12.28 13.79
CA GLY A 26 2.53 11.87 14.58
C GLY A 26 3.37 10.74 13.99
N THR A 27 3.09 10.26 12.77
CA THR A 27 3.81 9.10 12.18
C THR A 27 4.56 9.36 10.87
N ALA A 28 4.58 10.60 10.38
CA ALA A 28 5.29 10.95 9.16
C ALA A 28 6.81 10.95 9.36
N ASP A 29 7.53 10.21 8.53
CA ASP A 29 9.00 10.16 8.52
C ASP A 29 9.62 11.12 7.49
N TYR A 30 8.81 11.64 6.56
CA TYR A 30 9.24 12.59 5.51
C TYR A 30 8.22 13.72 5.36
N PRO A 31 8.64 14.93 4.92
CA PRO A 31 7.73 16.07 4.76
C PRO A 31 6.71 15.91 3.62
N GLY A 32 6.97 15.04 2.65
CA GLY A 32 6.10 14.88 1.48
C GLY A 32 6.14 13.48 0.91
N THR A 33 7.27 13.05 0.38
CA THR A 33 7.42 11.74 -0.24
C THR A 33 8.50 10.96 0.49
N ASN A 34 8.40 9.63 0.53
CA ASN A 34 9.57 8.81 0.87
C ASN A 34 10.57 8.88 -0.30
N GLU A 35 11.45 9.88 -0.25
CA GLU A 35 12.34 10.25 -1.34
C GLU A 35 13.28 9.11 -1.74
N SER A 36 13.78 8.35 -0.76
CA SER A 36 14.67 7.22 -0.97
C SER A 36 14.03 6.15 -1.86
N ILE A 37 12.78 5.79 -1.57
CA ILE A 37 12.03 4.81 -2.36
C ILE A 37 11.67 5.38 -3.72
N LEU A 38 11.16 6.62 -3.78
CA LEU A 38 10.77 7.22 -5.05
C LEU A 38 11.96 7.31 -6.01
N LYS A 39 13.14 7.72 -5.51
CA LYS A 39 14.37 7.80 -6.30
C LYS A 39 14.75 6.44 -6.89
N LEU A 40 14.69 5.37 -6.09
CA LEU A 40 14.94 4.01 -6.58
C LEU A 40 13.96 3.62 -7.71
N LEU A 41 12.67 3.88 -7.55
CA LEU A 41 11.66 3.54 -8.57
C LEU A 41 11.87 4.33 -9.86
N ILE A 42 12.16 5.63 -9.77
CA ILE A 42 12.46 6.48 -10.93
C ILE A 42 13.69 5.96 -11.67
N GLN A 43 14.79 5.67 -10.95
CA GLN A 43 16.01 5.15 -11.54
C GLN A 43 15.82 3.77 -12.20
N SER A 44 14.80 3.02 -11.78
CA SER A 44 14.45 1.72 -12.32
C SER A 44 13.57 1.80 -13.60
N ASN A 45 13.20 3.01 -14.05
CA ASN A 45 12.34 3.24 -15.22
C ASN A 45 10.99 2.50 -15.16
N VAL A 46 10.41 2.37 -13.97
CA VAL A 46 9.10 1.73 -13.78
C VAL A 46 8.00 2.78 -13.71
N GLY A 47 6.84 2.50 -14.31
CA GLY A 47 5.63 3.27 -14.04
C GLY A 47 5.12 2.96 -12.63
N ILE A 48 4.57 3.96 -11.95
CA ILE A 48 4.10 3.85 -10.57
C ILE A 48 2.58 4.05 -10.55
N ILE A 49 1.86 3.07 -10.01
CA ILE A 49 0.45 3.22 -9.65
C ILE A 49 0.37 3.46 -8.15
N GLN A 50 -0.21 4.60 -7.77
CA GLN A 50 -0.54 4.88 -6.38
C GLN A 50 -1.80 4.10 -6.00
N MET A 51 -1.69 3.20 -5.02
CA MET A 51 -2.87 2.62 -4.40
C MET A 51 -3.55 3.69 -3.53
N PRO A 52 -4.88 3.85 -3.61
CA PRO A 52 -5.62 4.78 -2.76
C PRO A 52 -5.47 4.41 -1.28
N CYS A 53 -5.49 5.42 -0.40
CA CYS A 53 -5.47 5.19 1.04
C CYS A 53 -6.88 4.83 1.55
N PRO A 54 -7.16 3.58 1.94
CA PRO A 54 -8.47 3.20 2.45
C PRO A 54 -8.81 3.91 3.76
N GLU A 55 -7.81 4.22 4.59
CA GLU A 55 -8.04 4.92 5.86
C GLU A 55 -8.55 6.34 5.65
N ILE A 56 -7.97 7.11 4.72
CA ILE A 56 -8.46 8.45 4.38
C ILE A 56 -9.86 8.37 3.77
N LEU A 57 -10.04 7.48 2.80
CA LEU A 57 -11.27 7.43 2.02
C LEU A 57 -12.46 6.90 2.82
N SER A 58 -12.22 6.18 3.91
CA SER A 58 -13.27 5.72 4.83
C SER A 58 -13.44 6.63 6.05
N LEU A 59 -12.35 7.18 6.61
CA LEU A 59 -12.36 7.80 7.94
C LEU A 59 -11.92 9.28 7.95
N GLY A 60 -11.49 9.83 6.81
CA GLY A 60 -10.94 11.18 6.74
C GLY A 60 -9.47 11.28 7.16
N LEU A 61 -8.92 12.49 7.08
CA LEU A 61 -7.50 12.74 7.34
C LEU A 61 -7.12 12.50 8.81
N ASP A 62 -8.01 12.87 9.72
CA ASP A 62 -7.92 12.67 11.17
C ASP A 62 -8.33 11.25 11.60
N ARG A 63 -8.74 10.39 10.66
CA ARG A 63 -9.23 9.04 10.94
C ARG A 63 -10.41 9.01 11.92
N GLY A 64 -11.18 10.11 11.97
CA GLY A 64 -12.27 10.31 12.91
C GLY A 64 -11.81 10.52 14.37
N ASP A 65 -10.55 10.85 14.62
CA ASP A 65 -10.04 11.18 15.95
C ASP A 65 -8.81 12.11 15.93
N ILE A 66 -9.02 13.38 16.28
CA ILE A 66 -7.96 14.40 16.34
C ILE A 66 -6.90 14.12 17.40
N HIS A 67 -7.17 13.24 18.38
CA HIS A 67 -6.23 12.87 19.44
C HIS A 67 -5.44 11.59 19.10
N GLY A 68 -5.50 11.11 17.85
CA GLY A 68 -4.80 9.89 17.43
C GLY A 68 -3.30 9.92 17.73
N ALA A 69 -2.65 11.09 17.57
CA ALA A 69 -1.23 11.26 17.86
C ALA A 69 -0.85 11.23 19.35
N GLU A 70 -1.82 11.32 20.26
CA GLU A 70 -1.58 11.22 21.71
C GLU A 70 -1.46 9.76 22.18
N ARG A 71 -1.67 8.79 21.28
CA ARG A 71 -1.62 7.36 21.58
C ARG A 71 -0.39 6.71 20.98
N GLU A 72 0.02 5.60 21.59
CA GLU A 72 0.96 4.68 20.97
C GLU A 72 0.47 4.23 19.58
N ILE A 73 1.38 4.17 18.61
CA ILE A 73 1.06 3.90 17.20
C ILE A 73 0.22 2.62 17.02
N VAL A 74 0.57 1.55 17.75
CA VAL A 74 -0.14 0.26 17.66
C VAL A 74 -1.54 0.31 18.28
N THR A 75 -1.75 1.18 19.27
CA THR A 75 -3.06 1.44 19.88
C THR A 75 -3.94 2.21 18.91
N GLU A 76 -3.41 3.29 18.33
CA GLU A 76 -4.15 4.07 17.34
C GLU A 76 -4.48 3.26 16.09
N ASN A 77 -3.52 2.48 15.58
CA ASN A 77 -3.76 1.59 14.46
C ASN A 77 -4.83 0.52 14.76
N THR A 78 -4.90 0.02 16.00
CA THR A 78 -5.96 -0.94 16.40
C THR A 78 -7.33 -0.27 16.36
N ARG A 79 -7.45 0.98 16.84
CA ARG A 79 -8.68 1.78 16.73
C ARG A 79 -9.08 1.99 15.27
N ILE A 80 -8.14 2.45 14.44
CA ILE A 80 -8.35 2.67 12.99
C ILE A 80 -8.81 1.37 12.34
N ARG A 81 -8.20 0.23 12.70
CA ARG A 81 -8.61 -1.08 12.18
C ARG A 81 -10.08 -1.35 12.47
N HIS A 82 -10.52 -1.21 13.73
CA HIS A 82 -11.92 -1.45 14.07
C HIS A 82 -12.87 -0.50 13.33
N ALA A 83 -12.49 0.76 13.13
CA ALA A 83 -13.29 1.70 12.34
C ALA A 83 -13.38 1.31 10.85
N LEU A 84 -12.33 0.69 10.30
CA LEU A 84 -12.33 0.15 8.93
C LEU A 84 -13.15 -1.14 8.77
N GLU A 85 -13.48 -1.82 9.86
CA GLU A 85 -14.34 -3.01 9.83
C GLU A 85 -15.84 -2.65 9.74
N ASP A 86 -16.18 -1.36 9.82
CA ASP A 86 -17.54 -0.86 9.55
C ASP A 86 -18.01 -1.25 8.13
N PRO A 87 -19.28 -1.67 7.94
CA PRO A 87 -19.79 -2.08 6.63
C PRO A 87 -19.62 -1.02 5.53
N ASN A 88 -19.75 0.27 5.83
CA ASN A 88 -19.55 1.33 4.83
C ASN A 88 -18.07 1.44 4.43
N SER A 89 -17.17 1.38 5.42
CA SER A 89 -15.73 1.33 5.18
C SER A 89 -15.34 0.13 4.31
N ILE A 90 -15.94 -1.04 4.58
CA ILE A 90 -15.71 -2.26 3.79
C ILE A 90 -16.24 -2.10 2.37
N GLU A 91 -17.40 -1.48 2.15
CA GLU A 91 -17.91 -1.20 0.80
C GLU A 91 -16.97 -0.29 0.02
N ILE A 92 -16.49 0.80 0.63
CA ILE A 92 -15.50 1.71 0.06
C ILE A 92 -14.24 0.93 -0.33
N ILE A 93 -13.67 0.15 0.59
CA ILE A 93 -12.47 -0.66 0.35
C ILE A 93 -12.68 -1.62 -0.83
N ASN A 94 -13.81 -2.32 -0.91
CA ASN A 94 -14.10 -3.21 -2.03
C ASN A 94 -14.13 -2.47 -3.36
N ASN A 95 -14.71 -1.27 -3.41
CA ASN A 95 -14.74 -0.45 -4.62
C ASN A 95 -13.34 0.03 -5.03
N LEU A 96 -12.48 0.41 -4.08
CA LEU A 96 -11.09 0.75 -4.34
C LEU A 96 -10.31 -0.44 -4.92
N VAL A 97 -10.47 -1.63 -4.32
CA VAL A 97 -9.83 -2.85 -4.82
C VAL A 97 -10.27 -3.16 -6.25
N LYS A 98 -11.57 -3.06 -6.57
CA LYS A 98 -12.09 -3.26 -7.93
C LYS A 98 -11.43 -2.33 -8.95
N GLN A 99 -11.23 -1.06 -8.61
CA GLN A 99 -10.59 -0.08 -9.50
C GLN A 99 -9.12 -0.44 -9.78
N ILE A 100 -8.40 -0.95 -8.79
CA ILE A 100 -7.00 -1.35 -8.94
C ILE A 100 -6.89 -2.65 -9.73
N ILE A 101 -7.76 -3.63 -9.45
CA ILE A 101 -7.84 -4.89 -10.19
C ILE A 101 -8.12 -4.61 -11.67
N PHE A 102 -9.04 -3.71 -11.97
CA PHE A 102 -9.30 -3.29 -13.35
C PHE A 102 -8.03 -2.75 -14.03
N GLN A 103 -7.30 -1.84 -13.39
CA GLN A 103 -6.05 -1.32 -13.93
C GLN A 103 -5.02 -2.43 -14.17
N ILE A 104 -4.84 -3.34 -13.20
CA ILE A 104 -3.93 -4.50 -13.31
C ILE A 104 -4.31 -5.37 -14.52
N GLU A 105 -5.59 -5.72 -14.66
CA GLU A 105 -6.07 -6.54 -15.76
C GLU A 105 -5.82 -5.87 -17.12
N GLU A 106 -6.05 -4.55 -17.23
CA GLU A 106 -5.76 -3.79 -18.45
C GLU A 106 -4.28 -3.78 -18.80
N TYR A 107 -3.39 -3.55 -17.83
CA TYR A 107 -1.95 -3.59 -18.05
C TYR A 107 -1.49 -4.98 -18.51
N ILE A 108 -1.90 -6.04 -17.81
CA ILE A 108 -1.54 -7.43 -18.15
C ILE A 108 -2.04 -7.78 -19.55
N ARG A 109 -3.32 -7.50 -19.87
CA ARG A 109 -3.92 -7.78 -21.18
C ARG A 109 -3.17 -7.08 -22.32
N ASN A 110 -2.58 -5.94 -22.04
CA ASN A 110 -1.85 -5.13 -23.01
C ASN A 110 -0.32 -5.39 -23.04
N GLY A 111 0.13 -6.46 -22.38
CA GLY A 111 1.54 -6.89 -22.41
C GLY A 111 2.47 -6.06 -21.53
N PHE A 112 1.94 -5.44 -20.47
CA PHE A 112 2.74 -4.85 -19.41
C PHE A 112 3.00 -5.88 -18.31
N THR A 113 4.11 -5.68 -17.61
CA THR A 113 4.52 -6.49 -16.47
C THR A 113 4.26 -5.72 -15.19
N ILE A 114 3.46 -6.30 -14.29
CA ILE A 114 3.32 -5.81 -12.91
C ILE A 114 4.45 -6.41 -12.09
N LEU A 115 5.41 -5.59 -11.66
CA LEU A 115 6.59 -6.02 -10.90
C LEU A 115 6.24 -6.45 -9.49
N GLY A 116 5.22 -5.82 -8.90
CA GLY A 116 4.74 -6.14 -7.56
C GLY A 116 3.98 -5.00 -6.90
N ILE A 117 3.63 -5.23 -5.64
CA ILE A 117 2.89 -4.30 -4.77
C ILE A 117 3.71 -4.03 -3.51
N ILE A 118 3.89 -2.76 -3.18
CA ILE A 118 4.61 -2.30 -1.98
C ILE A 118 3.60 -1.78 -0.95
N GLY A 119 3.43 -2.55 0.12
CA GLY A 119 2.62 -2.22 1.29
C GLY A 119 3.44 -1.69 2.46
N ILE A 120 2.77 -1.18 3.50
CA ILE A 120 3.41 -0.67 4.72
C ILE A 120 3.09 -1.60 5.87
N ASN A 121 4.07 -2.40 6.29
CA ASN A 121 3.93 -3.28 7.47
C ASN A 121 3.58 -2.46 8.72
N ARG A 122 2.91 -3.11 9.69
CA ARG A 122 2.23 -2.51 10.86
C ARG A 122 0.92 -1.79 10.54
N SER A 123 0.72 -1.24 9.34
CA SER A 123 -0.51 -0.52 8.97
C SER A 123 -1.74 -1.43 9.13
N PRO A 124 -2.85 -0.91 9.70
CA PRO A 124 -4.10 -1.66 9.84
C PRO A 124 -4.77 -1.95 8.49
N SER A 125 -4.36 -1.23 7.44
CA SER A 125 -4.97 -1.30 6.10
C SER A 125 -4.00 -1.84 5.05
N CYS A 126 -2.80 -1.26 4.92
CA CYS A 126 -1.83 -1.57 3.88
C CYS A 126 -0.72 -2.54 4.33
N GLY A 127 -0.82 -3.14 5.52
CA GLY A 127 0.11 -4.16 6.02
C GLY A 127 0.13 -5.43 5.17
N VAL A 128 1.31 -5.92 4.81
CA VAL A 128 1.47 -7.10 3.93
C VAL A 128 1.85 -8.34 4.73
N ASN A 129 2.89 -8.22 5.55
CA ASN A 129 3.41 -9.27 6.41
C ASN A 129 2.93 -9.10 7.85
N THR A 130 2.84 -7.86 8.32
CA THR A 130 2.36 -7.52 9.68
C THR A 130 1.32 -6.41 9.64
N THR A 131 0.44 -6.40 10.65
CA THR A 131 -0.63 -5.41 10.88
C THR A 131 -0.73 -5.11 12.38
N SER A 132 -1.46 -4.07 12.78
CA SER A 132 -1.78 -3.83 14.19
C SER A 132 -3.13 -4.45 14.57
N LYS A 133 -3.17 -5.20 15.69
CA LYS A 133 -4.37 -5.76 16.34
C LYS A 133 -4.13 -5.83 17.84
N ASN A 134 -5.16 -5.64 18.66
CA ASN A 134 -5.06 -5.73 20.13
C ASN A 134 -3.91 -4.90 20.72
N ASN A 135 -3.69 -3.70 20.18
CA ASN A 135 -2.62 -2.76 20.56
C ASN A 135 -1.21 -3.35 20.39
N GLN A 136 -1.02 -4.29 19.46
CA GLN A 136 0.26 -4.91 19.14
C GLN A 136 0.45 -5.03 17.63
N GLU A 137 1.70 -5.03 17.18
CA GLU A 137 2.04 -5.46 15.83
C GLU A 137 2.07 -7.00 15.80
N VAL A 138 1.31 -7.58 14.88
CA VAL A 138 1.14 -9.04 14.74
C VAL A 138 1.32 -9.45 13.28
N ASP A 139 1.64 -10.72 13.06
CA ASP A 139 1.66 -11.31 11.71
C ASP A 139 0.26 -11.26 11.09
N GLY A 140 0.20 -10.91 9.80
CA GLY A 140 -1.04 -10.81 9.04
C GLY A 140 -1.11 -9.59 8.13
N GLY A 141 -2.21 -9.52 7.37
CA GLY A 141 -2.48 -8.41 6.46
C GLY A 141 -3.33 -7.31 7.10
N GLY A 142 -3.16 -6.08 6.61
CA GLY A 142 -4.15 -5.05 6.81
C GLY A 142 -5.42 -5.37 6.01
N ILE A 143 -6.56 -4.80 6.42
CA ILE A 143 -7.89 -5.15 5.87
C ILE A 143 -7.94 -4.99 4.35
N PHE A 144 -7.35 -3.90 3.83
CA PHE A 144 -7.31 -3.63 2.40
C PHE A 144 -6.47 -4.66 1.65
N ILE A 145 -5.30 -5.04 2.18
CA ILE A 145 -4.44 -6.06 1.57
C ILE A 145 -5.10 -7.45 1.61
N GLU A 146 -5.80 -7.80 2.68
CA GLU A 146 -6.53 -9.08 2.77
C GLU A 146 -7.63 -9.18 1.70
N ILE A 147 -8.40 -8.11 1.49
CA ILE A 147 -9.42 -8.06 0.43
C ILE A 147 -8.77 -8.08 -0.95
N PHE A 148 -7.69 -7.31 -1.13
CA PHE A 148 -6.97 -7.24 -2.41
C PHE A 148 -6.38 -8.59 -2.82
N LYS A 149 -5.75 -9.32 -1.88
CA LYS A 149 -5.23 -10.69 -2.12
C LYS A 149 -6.34 -11.63 -2.56
N LYS A 150 -7.50 -11.62 -1.88
CA LYS A 150 -8.66 -12.45 -2.26
C LYS A 150 -9.16 -12.14 -3.67
N GLU A 151 -9.20 -10.87 -4.07
CA GLU A 151 -9.62 -10.50 -5.42
C GLU A 151 -8.61 -10.93 -6.49
N LEU A 152 -7.30 -10.81 -6.22
CA LEU A 152 -6.26 -11.35 -7.11
C LEU A 152 -6.36 -12.87 -7.27
N GLU A 153 -6.58 -13.60 -6.17
CA GLU A 153 -6.78 -15.06 -6.16
C GLU A 153 -8.00 -15.47 -6.99
N LYS A 154 -9.15 -14.80 -6.81
CA LYS A 154 -10.36 -15.03 -7.62
C LYS A 154 -10.10 -14.86 -9.12
N LYS A 155 -9.26 -13.88 -9.48
CA LYS A 155 -8.86 -13.60 -10.86
C LYS A 155 -7.70 -14.46 -11.36
N ARG A 156 -7.11 -15.30 -10.49
CA ARG A 156 -5.91 -16.11 -10.77
C ARG A 156 -4.72 -15.26 -11.22
N ILE A 157 -4.62 -14.05 -10.68
CA ILE A 157 -3.51 -13.14 -10.94
C ILE A 157 -2.48 -13.32 -9.81
N ILE A 158 -1.24 -13.62 -10.19
CA ILE A 158 -0.13 -13.81 -9.25
C ILE A 158 0.77 -12.57 -9.31
N ILE A 159 0.83 -11.83 -8.22
CA ILE A 159 1.66 -10.63 -8.06
C ILE A 159 2.34 -10.71 -6.70
N ASP A 160 3.66 -10.50 -6.68
CA ASP A 160 4.42 -10.41 -5.45
C ASP A 160 4.03 -9.17 -4.65
N MET A 161 3.82 -9.35 -3.35
CA MET A 161 3.59 -8.25 -2.41
C MET A 161 4.71 -8.22 -1.37
N ILE A 162 5.29 -7.04 -1.14
CA ILE A 162 6.28 -6.83 -0.08
C ILE A 162 5.78 -5.76 0.89
N GLY A 163 5.94 -6.02 2.18
CA GLY A 163 5.70 -5.03 3.22
C GLY A 163 7.02 -4.38 3.65
N ILE A 164 7.02 -3.06 3.73
CA ILE A 164 8.17 -2.27 4.20
C ILE A 164 7.81 -1.49 5.46
N LYS A 165 8.83 -1.00 6.17
CA LYS A 165 8.69 0.03 7.20
C LYS A 165 9.57 1.21 6.82
N ALA A 166 9.03 2.42 6.92
CA ALA A 166 9.78 3.64 6.58
C ALA A 166 10.98 3.86 7.51
N THR A 167 10.88 3.41 8.77
CA THR A 167 11.99 3.39 9.73
C THR A 167 13.11 2.39 9.39
N GLU A 168 12.87 1.44 8.49
CA GLU A 168 13.83 0.39 8.09
C GLU A 168 14.30 0.61 6.64
N THR A 169 14.70 1.84 6.28
CA THR A 169 14.97 2.28 4.90
C THR A 169 15.88 1.33 4.11
N ASP A 170 17.04 0.92 4.65
CA ASP A 170 17.97 0.04 3.92
C ASP A 170 17.36 -1.33 3.58
N LYS A 171 16.57 -1.88 4.50
CA LYS A 171 15.89 -3.16 4.30
C LYS A 171 14.72 -3.02 3.33
N ALA A 172 14.01 -1.88 3.36
CA ALA A 172 12.99 -1.54 2.39
C ALA A 172 13.58 -1.46 0.98
N LEU A 173 14.66 -0.68 0.80
CA LEU A 173 15.35 -0.54 -0.49
C LEU A 173 15.85 -1.87 -1.04
N LYS A 174 16.49 -2.71 -0.21
CA LYS A 174 16.93 -4.05 -0.62
C LYS A 174 15.77 -4.95 -1.06
N SER A 175 14.65 -4.91 -0.34
CA SER A 175 13.46 -5.70 -0.68
C SER A 175 12.84 -5.24 -2.01
N ILE A 176 12.77 -3.92 -2.22
CA ILE A 176 12.25 -3.33 -3.46
C ILE A 176 13.19 -3.63 -4.64
N GLN A 177 14.50 -3.52 -4.45
CA GLN A 177 15.48 -3.86 -5.49
C GLN A 177 15.33 -5.34 -5.92
N ARG A 178 15.23 -6.26 -4.97
CA ARG A 178 15.00 -7.69 -5.27
C ARG A 178 13.70 -7.94 -6.03
N LEU A 179 12.66 -7.15 -5.78
CA LEU A 179 11.39 -7.24 -6.51
C LEU A 179 11.56 -6.79 -7.96
N ILE A 180 12.31 -5.70 -8.18
CA ILE A 180 12.60 -5.15 -9.50
C ILE A 180 13.50 -6.09 -10.31
N ASP A 181 14.54 -6.66 -9.69
CA ASP A 181 15.54 -7.51 -10.34
C ASP A 181 15.00 -8.85 -10.88
N LYS A 182 13.75 -9.21 -10.56
CA LYS A 182 13.08 -10.39 -11.12
C LYS A 182 12.73 -10.25 -12.61
N TYR A 183 12.80 -9.05 -13.18
CA TYR A 183 12.30 -8.69 -14.52
C TYR A 183 13.23 -7.76 -15.29
#